data_AF-A0A1Q7W848-F1
#
_entry.id   AF-A0A1Q7W848-F1
#
_cell.length_a   1.000
_cell.length_b   1.000
_cell.length_c   1.000
_cell.angle_alpha   90.00
_cell.angle_beta   90.00
_cell.angle_gamma   90.00
#
_symmetry.space_group_name_H-M   'P 1'
#
loop_
_entity.id
_entity.type
_entity.pdbx_description
1 polymer ?
#
loop_
_entity_poly.entity_id
_entity_poly.type
_entity_poly.pdbx_seq_one_letter_code
_entity_poly.pdbx_strand_id
1 'polypeptide(L)'
;MVALSARWPFSRTTDRPAPRPDRLLRDNPALLLSALQAPETVAGLIAEWNPTSAAGAATPAATAAPTANAPATEIAEGIRWHGPIRLTPILRADAGLPTAGPASSLGLAYVAEVRRERAKIGDSRHADHLRRRYPHGLPTGAEAEAWQLVRGLAKRLRGVARLPGGPVHSPHQGPPLPGDTDHAVFSHEMLPWLVLREILRPIAPDLACEMVPDGGGYILRHRELVGVRVRPTGPGTRLPHALRDRADDAWPRSIYEFCDLSAPAAGRTGAAPAVKIAAALIAEVTGGVLLDADGFPQAAQTFAGS
;
A
#
# COMPACT_ATOMS: atom_id res chain seq x y z
N MET A 1 2.42 -6.81 -40.86
CA MET A 1 1.05 -6.99 -40.35
C MET A 1 1.10 -6.72 -38.84
N VAL A 2 0.86 -5.48 -38.43
CA VAL A 2 1.00 -5.05 -37.03
C VAL A 2 -0.40 -4.91 -36.46
N ALA A 3 -0.71 -5.71 -35.44
CA ALA A 3 -1.97 -5.63 -34.72
C ALA A 3 -2.00 -4.31 -33.94
N LEU A 4 -2.89 -3.42 -34.35
CA LEU A 4 -3.27 -2.22 -33.62
C LEU A 4 -3.87 -2.63 -32.26
N SER A 5 -3.14 -2.38 -31.18
CA SER A 5 -3.68 -2.42 -29.82
C SER A 5 -4.90 -1.50 -29.75
N ALA A 6 -6.07 -2.10 -29.51
CA ALA A 6 -7.32 -1.40 -29.28
C ALA A 6 -7.17 -0.48 -28.05
N ARG A 7 -6.96 0.82 -28.30
CA ARG A 7 -7.18 1.87 -27.32
C ARG A 7 -8.67 1.87 -26.99
N TRP A 8 -9.01 1.47 -25.76
CA TRP A 8 -10.35 1.71 -25.24
C TRP A 8 -10.53 3.22 -25.04
N PRO A 9 -11.63 3.82 -25.51
CA PRO A 9 -11.93 5.20 -25.22
C PRO A 9 -12.48 5.27 -23.80
N PHE A 10 -11.70 5.80 -22.85
CA PHE A 10 -12.30 6.45 -21.70
C PHE A 10 -12.95 7.74 -22.22
N SER A 11 -14.20 7.64 -22.64
CA SER A 11 -15.02 8.81 -22.90
C SER A 11 -15.15 9.61 -21.61
N ARG A 12 -14.62 10.84 -21.61
CA ARG A 12 -15.04 11.89 -20.69
C ARG A 12 -16.50 12.22 -20.99
N THR A 13 -17.45 11.64 -20.25
CA THR A 13 -18.79 12.22 -19.98
C THR A 13 -19.60 11.37 -19.02
N THR A 14 -20.03 12.00 -17.91
CA THR A 14 -21.38 12.01 -17.32
C THR A 14 -22.21 10.72 -17.24
N ASP A 15 -22.73 10.47 -16.03
CA ASP A 15 -24.00 9.76 -15.76
C ASP A 15 -23.99 8.22 -15.83
N ARG A 16 -23.02 7.57 -15.19
CA ARG A 16 -23.19 6.17 -14.80
C ARG A 16 -24.07 6.13 -13.54
N PRO A 17 -25.21 5.40 -13.52
CA PRO A 17 -26.01 5.28 -12.31
C PRO A 17 -25.13 4.77 -11.17
N ALA A 18 -25.27 5.38 -9.98
CA ALA A 18 -24.47 5.02 -8.82
C ALA A 18 -24.54 3.49 -8.62
N PRO A 19 -23.40 2.78 -8.67
CA PRO A 19 -23.41 1.33 -8.55
C PRO A 19 -23.99 0.93 -7.19
N ARG A 20 -24.84 -0.10 -7.18
CA ARG A 20 -25.51 -0.53 -5.95
C ARG A 20 -24.46 -0.85 -4.87
N PRO A 21 -24.67 -0.42 -3.61
CA PRO A 21 -23.66 -0.51 -2.56
C PRO A 21 -23.27 -1.96 -2.23
N ASP A 22 -24.20 -2.91 -2.37
CA ASP A 22 -23.92 -4.35 -2.19
C ASP A 22 -22.91 -4.86 -3.22
N ARG A 23 -23.06 -4.48 -4.49
CA ARG A 23 -22.13 -4.85 -5.56
C ARG A 23 -20.78 -4.18 -5.38
N LEU A 24 -20.75 -2.90 -5.03
CA LEU A 24 -19.50 -2.20 -4.74
C LEU A 24 -18.69 -2.94 -3.67
N LEU A 25 -19.33 -3.22 -2.53
CA LEU A 25 -18.69 -3.90 -1.40
C LEU A 25 -18.29 -5.33 -1.73
N ARG A 26 -19.14 -6.06 -2.45
CA ARG A 26 -18.87 -7.44 -2.86
C ARG A 26 -17.70 -7.50 -3.83
N ASP A 27 -17.61 -6.54 -4.75
CA ASP A 27 -16.78 -6.68 -5.93
C ASP A 27 -15.43 -5.98 -5.90
N ASN A 28 -15.19 -5.12 -4.91
CA ASN A 28 -13.99 -4.29 -4.84
C ASN A 28 -13.29 -4.38 -3.47
N PRO A 29 -12.00 -4.01 -3.37
CA PRO A 29 -11.32 -3.82 -2.10
C PRO A 29 -12.11 -2.88 -1.18
N ALA A 30 -12.33 -3.31 0.06
CA ALA A 30 -13.15 -2.59 1.02
C ALA A 30 -12.43 -2.39 2.36
N LEU A 31 -12.59 -1.18 2.90
CA LEU A 31 -12.20 -0.77 4.25
C LEU A 31 -13.46 -0.76 5.12
N LEU A 32 -13.45 -1.47 6.24
CA LEU A 32 -14.52 -1.51 7.22
C LEU A 32 -14.07 -0.84 8.52
N LEU A 33 -14.91 0.04 9.06
CA LEU A 33 -14.58 0.88 10.21
C LEU A 33 -15.71 0.95 11.23
N SER A 34 -15.35 1.31 12.46
CA SER A 34 -16.33 1.68 13.48
C SER A 34 -17.17 2.87 12.99
N ALA A 35 -18.44 2.92 13.39
CA ALA A 35 -19.32 4.06 13.11
C ALA A 35 -18.85 5.37 13.75
N LEU A 36 -17.92 5.29 14.71
CA LEU A 36 -17.34 6.44 15.38
C LEU A 36 -16.21 7.11 14.58
N GLN A 37 -15.77 6.50 13.48
CA GLN A 37 -14.67 7.06 12.69
C GLN A 37 -15.15 8.25 11.85
N ALA A 38 -14.52 9.40 12.05
CA ALA A 38 -14.80 10.63 11.32
C ALA A 38 -14.38 10.49 9.84
N PRO A 39 -15.27 10.76 8.86
CA PRO A 39 -14.94 10.68 7.43
C PRO A 39 -13.80 11.59 7.01
N GLU A 40 -13.65 12.74 7.66
CA GLU A 40 -12.58 13.71 7.38
C GLU A 40 -11.20 13.10 7.65
N THR A 41 -11.08 12.21 8.64
CA THR A 41 -9.83 11.49 8.92
C THR A 41 -9.46 10.56 7.77
N VAL A 42 -10.45 9.91 7.14
CA VAL A 42 -10.21 9.04 5.97
C VAL A 42 -9.76 9.88 4.78
N ALA A 43 -10.44 11.00 4.52
CA ALA A 43 -10.07 11.91 3.45
C ALA A 43 -8.66 12.50 3.63
N GLY A 44 -8.31 12.91 4.86
CA GLY A 44 -6.97 13.42 5.19
C GLY A 44 -5.88 12.38 4.93
N LEU A 45 -6.09 11.12 5.35
CA LEU A 45 -5.13 10.04 5.08
C LEU A 45 -5.02 9.69 3.59
N ILE A 46 -6.11 9.78 2.83
CA ILE A 46 -6.06 9.61 1.37
C ILE A 46 -5.25 10.74 0.73
N ALA A 47 -5.40 11.99 1.20
CA ALA A 47 -4.60 13.10 0.74
C ALA A 47 -3.10 12.94 1.09
N GLU A 48 -2.77 12.37 2.24
CA GLU A 48 -1.39 12.01 2.59
C GLU A 48 -0.83 10.92 1.66
N TRP A 49 -1.65 9.93 1.32
CA TRP A 49 -1.27 8.84 0.41
C TRP A 49 -1.17 9.31 -1.05
N ASN A 50 -2.02 10.25 -1.46
CA ASN A 50 -1.99 10.89 -2.77
C ASN A 50 -2.27 12.41 -2.67
N PRO A 51 -1.21 13.24 -2.59
CA PRO A 51 -1.35 14.69 -2.51
C PRO A 51 -2.11 15.34 -3.66
N THR A 52 -2.03 14.79 -4.88
CA THR A 52 -2.81 15.30 -6.04
C THR A 52 -4.32 15.26 -5.81
N SER A 53 -4.82 14.31 -5.02
CA SER A 53 -6.24 14.21 -4.72
C SER A 53 -6.76 15.43 -3.94
N ALA A 54 -5.89 16.10 -3.17
CA ALA A 54 -6.23 17.35 -2.47
C ALA A 54 -6.36 18.55 -3.43
N ALA A 55 -5.60 18.58 -4.53
CA ALA A 55 -5.63 19.66 -5.51
C ALA A 55 -6.86 19.60 -6.44
N GLY A 56 -7.39 18.39 -6.69
CA GLY A 56 -8.66 18.18 -7.42
C GLY A 56 -9.92 18.29 -6.56
N ALA A 57 -9.79 18.21 -5.24
CA ALA A 57 -10.88 18.29 -4.27
C ALA A 57 -11.15 19.73 -3.79
N ALA A 58 -11.23 20.69 -4.72
CA ALA A 58 -11.66 22.04 -4.39
C ALA A 58 -13.10 22.01 -3.85
N THR A 59 -13.20 22.22 -2.53
CA THR A 59 -14.39 22.50 -1.70
C THR A 59 -15.25 21.29 -1.28
N PRO A 60 -15.13 20.80 -0.02
CA PRO A 60 -16.28 20.20 0.63
C PRO A 60 -17.19 21.34 1.11
N ALA A 61 -18.40 21.41 0.55
CA ALA A 61 -19.48 22.18 1.16
C ALA A 61 -19.66 21.67 2.59
N ALA A 62 -19.34 22.52 3.56
CA ALA A 62 -19.66 22.28 4.95
C ALA A 62 -21.17 22.09 5.10
N THR A 63 -21.57 21.15 5.95
CA THR A 63 -22.93 21.05 6.53
C THR A 63 -24.00 20.27 5.74
N ALA A 64 -23.71 19.07 5.24
CA ALA A 64 -24.78 18.12 4.88
C ALA A 64 -24.52 16.74 5.49
N ALA A 65 -25.55 16.18 6.14
CA ALA A 65 -25.53 14.81 6.65
C ALA A 65 -25.13 13.82 5.55
N PRO A 66 -24.38 12.74 5.86
CA PRO A 66 -23.89 11.79 4.86
C PRO A 66 -25.09 11.10 4.20
N THR A 67 -25.42 11.55 3.00
CA THR A 67 -26.40 10.89 2.14
C THR A 67 -25.74 9.70 1.46
N ALA A 68 -26.51 8.62 1.26
CA ALA A 68 -26.03 7.35 0.71
C ALA A 68 -25.49 7.43 -0.74
N ASN A 69 -25.43 8.62 -1.34
CA ASN A 69 -25.09 8.88 -2.74
C ASN A 69 -24.00 9.96 -2.89
N ALA A 70 -23.01 10.02 -1.98
CA ALA A 70 -21.84 10.83 -2.23
C ALA A 70 -21.17 10.38 -3.55
N PRO A 71 -20.85 11.30 -4.47
CA PRO A 71 -20.21 10.94 -5.74
C PRO A 71 -18.83 10.31 -5.47
N ALA A 72 -18.47 9.32 -6.29
CA ALA A 72 -17.17 8.67 -6.19
C ALA A 72 -16.05 9.67 -6.49
N THR A 73 -14.98 9.65 -5.69
CA THR A 73 -13.80 10.50 -5.90
C THR A 73 -12.74 9.69 -6.63
N GLU A 74 -12.25 10.15 -7.78
CA GLU A 74 -11.08 9.55 -8.40
C GLU A 74 -9.84 9.90 -7.59
N ILE A 75 -9.21 8.89 -6.99
CA ILE A 75 -8.09 9.08 -6.06
C ILE A 75 -6.75 8.63 -6.67
N ALA A 76 -6.78 7.94 -7.80
CA ALA A 76 -5.63 7.47 -8.54
C ALA A 76 -6.11 6.98 -9.91
N GLU A 77 -5.19 6.84 -10.86
CA GLU A 77 -5.52 6.36 -12.20
C GLU A 77 -6.19 4.98 -12.13
N GLY A 78 -7.46 4.92 -12.55
CA GLY A 78 -8.25 3.69 -12.52
C GLY A 78 -8.77 3.27 -11.14
N ILE A 79 -8.64 4.12 -10.10
CA ILE A 79 -9.13 3.85 -8.74
C ILE A 79 -10.11 4.95 -8.31
N ARG A 80 -11.35 4.56 -8.06
CA ARG A 80 -12.40 5.44 -7.54
C ARG A 80 -12.77 5.08 -6.11
N TRP A 81 -12.82 6.08 -5.25
CA TRP A 81 -13.13 5.93 -3.84
C TRP A 81 -14.60 6.22 -3.56
N HIS A 82 -15.26 5.32 -2.85
CA HIS A 82 -16.67 5.42 -2.46
C HIS A 82 -16.82 5.32 -0.95
N GLY A 83 -17.77 6.07 -0.39
CA GLY A 83 -18.16 6.03 1.02
C GLY A 83 -18.16 7.41 1.69
N PRO A 84 -18.53 7.47 2.98
CA PRO A 84 -18.89 6.35 3.85
C PRO A 84 -20.22 5.69 3.47
N ILE A 85 -20.22 4.36 3.37
CA ILE A 85 -21.41 3.52 3.22
C ILE A 85 -21.81 2.98 4.60
N ARG A 86 -23.05 3.22 5.03
CA ARG A 86 -23.56 2.66 6.29
C ARG A 86 -23.90 1.17 6.11
N LEU A 87 -23.33 0.33 6.97
CA LEU A 87 -23.51 -1.11 6.93
C LEU A 87 -24.73 -1.55 7.74
N THR A 88 -25.84 -1.80 7.05
CA THR A 88 -26.99 -2.50 7.65
C THR A 88 -26.76 -4.01 7.66
N PRO A 89 -27.47 -4.78 8.51
CA PRO A 89 -27.36 -6.25 8.51
C PRO A 89 -27.67 -6.87 7.13
N ILE A 90 -28.68 -6.34 6.43
CA ILE A 90 -29.08 -6.80 5.09
C ILE A 90 -27.95 -6.52 4.09
N LEU A 91 -27.41 -5.30 4.07
CA LEU A 91 -26.32 -4.93 3.17
C LEU A 91 -25.07 -5.77 3.41
N ARG A 92 -24.77 -6.11 4.67
CA ARG A 92 -23.66 -7.02 5.02
C ARG A 92 -23.85 -8.41 4.43
N ALA A 93 -25.05 -8.98 4.60
CA ALA A 93 -25.38 -10.28 4.06
C ALA A 93 -25.27 -10.28 2.52
N ASP A 94 -25.86 -9.27 1.86
CA ASP A 94 -25.82 -9.14 0.41
C ASP A 94 -24.39 -8.90 -0.12
N ALA A 95 -23.55 -8.17 0.61
CA ALA A 95 -22.16 -7.95 0.22
C ALA A 95 -21.23 -9.15 0.53
N GLY A 96 -21.73 -10.18 1.23
CA GLY A 96 -20.91 -11.30 1.70
C GLY A 96 -19.89 -10.90 2.78
N LEU A 97 -20.22 -9.88 3.58
CA LEU A 97 -19.41 -9.43 4.72
C LEU A 97 -19.73 -10.28 5.97
N PRO A 98 -18.80 -10.41 6.93
CA PRO A 98 -19.04 -11.17 8.14
C PRO A 98 -20.26 -10.66 8.91
N THR A 99 -21.18 -11.56 9.27
CA THR A 99 -22.35 -11.26 10.10
C THR A 99 -22.14 -11.61 11.57
N ALA A 100 -21.02 -12.26 11.90
CA ALA A 100 -20.61 -12.64 13.25
C ALA A 100 -19.15 -12.25 13.56
N GLY A 101 -18.80 -12.20 14.84
CA GLY A 101 -17.46 -11.89 15.34
C GLY A 101 -17.12 -10.40 15.37
N PRO A 102 -15.86 -10.02 15.68
CA PRO A 102 -15.48 -8.62 15.90
C PRO A 102 -15.71 -7.71 14.69
N ALA A 103 -15.62 -8.25 13.47
CA ALA A 103 -15.86 -7.47 12.25
C ALA A 103 -17.35 -7.20 11.98
N SER A 104 -18.28 -7.85 12.68
CA SER A 104 -19.73 -7.63 12.51
C SER A 104 -20.23 -6.33 13.14
N SER A 105 -19.50 -5.79 14.12
CA SER A 105 -19.84 -4.53 14.82
C SER A 105 -19.41 -3.27 14.08
N LEU A 106 -18.63 -3.40 13.00
CA LEU A 106 -18.20 -2.26 12.17
C LEU A 106 -19.40 -1.65 11.43
N GLY A 107 -19.61 -0.34 11.55
CA GLY A 107 -20.82 0.32 11.04
C GLY A 107 -20.63 1.01 9.70
N LEU A 108 -19.38 1.22 9.26
CA LEU A 108 -19.05 1.98 8.05
C LEU A 108 -18.17 1.17 7.12
N ALA A 109 -18.35 1.40 5.82
CA ALA A 109 -17.46 0.90 4.79
C ALA A 109 -17.06 1.99 3.80
N TYR A 110 -15.85 1.85 3.28
CA TYR A 110 -15.35 2.56 2.12
C TYR A 110 -14.85 1.55 1.10
N VAL A 111 -14.96 1.90 -0.18
CA VAL A 111 -14.68 0.98 -1.29
C VAL A 111 -13.76 1.66 -2.30
N ALA A 112 -12.68 0.97 -2.67
CA ALA A 112 -11.83 1.37 -3.79
C ALA A 112 -12.29 0.62 -5.05
N GLU A 113 -13.20 1.20 -5.82
CA GLU A 113 -13.63 0.66 -7.11
C GLU A 113 -12.46 0.66 -8.10
N VAL A 114 -12.11 -0.53 -8.60
CA VAL A 114 -10.97 -0.74 -9.47
C VAL A 114 -11.20 -1.98 -10.34
N ARG A 115 -10.59 -2.03 -11.51
CA ARG A 115 -10.56 -3.24 -12.33
C ARG A 115 -9.75 -4.33 -11.62
N ARG A 116 -10.33 -5.52 -11.50
CA ARG A 116 -9.63 -6.67 -10.90
C ARG A 116 -8.52 -7.19 -11.78
N GLU A 117 -7.35 -7.36 -11.21
CA GLU A 117 -6.13 -7.83 -11.86
C GLU A 117 -5.34 -8.71 -10.89
N ARG A 118 -5.30 -10.02 -11.18
CA ARG A 118 -4.70 -11.03 -10.31
C ARG A 118 -3.62 -11.83 -11.01
N ALA A 119 -2.50 -12.01 -10.32
CA ALA A 119 -1.46 -12.95 -10.73
C ALA A 119 -1.54 -14.25 -9.93
N LYS A 120 -1.19 -15.37 -10.59
CA LYS A 120 -1.04 -16.66 -9.92
C LYS A 120 0.12 -16.60 -8.92
N ILE A 121 -0.06 -17.23 -7.78
CA ILE A 121 1.01 -17.38 -6.78
C ILE A 121 1.89 -18.55 -7.22
N GLY A 122 3.05 -18.21 -7.78
CA GLY A 122 4.09 -19.19 -8.10
C GLY A 122 4.64 -19.87 -6.85
N ASP A 123 5.27 -21.02 -7.04
CA ASP A 123 5.87 -21.76 -5.95
C ASP A 123 7.06 -21.00 -5.35
N SER A 124 7.09 -20.96 -4.02
CA SER A 124 8.13 -20.33 -3.22
C SER A 124 7.99 -20.82 -1.79
N ARG A 125 9.01 -20.58 -0.96
CA ARG A 125 8.96 -20.87 0.48
C ARG A 125 7.76 -20.26 1.22
N HIS A 126 7.10 -19.25 0.64
CA HIS A 126 5.96 -18.54 1.24
C HIS A 126 4.64 -18.76 0.50
N ALA A 127 4.61 -19.59 -0.54
CA ALA A 127 3.46 -19.71 -1.44
C ALA A 127 2.18 -20.12 -0.69
N ASP A 128 2.26 -21.06 0.24
CA ASP A 128 1.09 -21.51 1.00
C ASP A 128 0.51 -20.44 1.92
N HIS A 129 1.37 -19.64 2.54
CA HIS A 129 0.92 -18.51 3.36
C HIS A 129 0.24 -17.45 2.49
N LEU A 130 0.83 -17.13 1.32
CA LEU A 130 0.24 -16.22 0.36
C LEU A 130 -1.10 -16.75 -0.18
N ARG A 131 -1.21 -18.05 -0.49
CA ARG A 131 -2.47 -18.66 -0.97
C ARG A 131 -3.58 -18.64 0.07
N ARG A 132 -3.26 -18.82 1.35
CA ARG A 132 -4.25 -18.66 2.44
C ARG A 132 -4.77 -17.24 2.54
N ARG A 133 -3.89 -16.26 2.37
CA ARG A 133 -4.25 -14.84 2.46
C ARG A 133 -4.94 -14.31 1.21
N TYR A 134 -4.54 -14.82 0.05
CA TYR A 134 -4.97 -14.39 -1.27
C TYR A 134 -5.49 -15.60 -2.07
N PRO A 135 -6.63 -16.19 -1.69
CA PRO A 135 -7.15 -17.43 -2.27
C PRO A 135 -7.46 -17.33 -3.77
N HIS A 136 -7.65 -16.11 -4.28
CA HIS A 136 -7.95 -15.83 -5.68
C HIS A 136 -6.77 -15.22 -6.44
N GLY A 137 -5.55 -15.36 -5.92
CA GLY A 137 -4.33 -14.81 -6.50
C GLY A 137 -3.94 -13.44 -5.95
N LEU A 138 -2.72 -13.02 -6.26
CA LEU A 138 -2.16 -11.77 -5.77
C LEU A 138 -2.69 -10.56 -6.57
N PRO A 139 -3.13 -9.49 -5.89
CA PRO A 139 -3.39 -8.21 -6.55
C PRO A 139 -2.20 -7.76 -7.40
N THR A 140 -2.47 -7.26 -8.60
CA THR A 140 -1.49 -6.64 -9.50
C THR A 140 -2.07 -5.36 -10.09
N GLY A 141 -1.23 -4.56 -10.75
CA GLY A 141 -1.69 -3.32 -11.40
C GLY A 141 -2.44 -2.41 -10.43
N ALA A 142 -3.47 -1.71 -10.93
CA ALA A 142 -4.27 -0.78 -10.13
C ALA A 142 -4.92 -1.44 -8.90
N GLU A 143 -5.28 -2.72 -8.98
CA GLU A 143 -5.87 -3.43 -7.85
C GLU A 143 -4.89 -3.60 -6.68
N ALA A 144 -3.59 -3.77 -6.97
CA ALA A 144 -2.57 -3.85 -5.93
C ALA A 144 -2.44 -2.53 -5.15
N GLU A 145 -2.48 -1.40 -5.86
CA GLU A 145 -2.44 -0.08 -5.22
C GLU A 145 -3.70 0.20 -4.40
N ALA A 146 -4.88 -0.08 -4.95
CA ALA A 146 -6.13 0.04 -4.23
C ALA A 146 -6.10 -0.81 -2.95
N TRP A 147 -5.54 -2.02 -3.04
CA TRP A 147 -5.40 -2.90 -1.89
C TRP A 147 -4.38 -2.40 -0.86
N GLN A 148 -3.24 -1.86 -1.29
CA GLN A 148 -2.25 -1.24 -0.41
C GLN A 148 -2.86 -0.07 0.37
N LEU A 149 -3.57 0.83 -0.32
CA LEU A 149 -4.30 1.93 0.32
C LEU A 149 -5.29 1.43 1.37
N VAL A 150 -6.18 0.51 0.99
CA VAL A 150 -7.20 -0.06 1.89
C VAL A 150 -6.56 -0.71 3.13
N ARG A 151 -5.47 -1.47 2.94
CA ARG A 151 -4.72 -2.07 4.05
C ARG A 151 -4.08 -1.02 4.96
N GLY A 152 -3.44 -0.01 4.40
CA GLY A 152 -2.79 1.06 5.15
C GLY A 152 -3.77 1.89 5.96
N LEU A 153 -4.92 2.23 5.37
CA LEU A 153 -6.02 2.89 6.07
C LEU A 153 -6.57 2.01 7.21
N ALA A 154 -6.81 0.71 6.95
CA ALA A 154 -7.26 -0.22 7.98
C ALA A 154 -6.24 -0.36 9.12
N LYS A 155 -4.94 -0.31 8.82
CA LYS A 155 -3.88 -0.32 9.84
C LYS A 155 -3.91 0.93 10.72
N ARG A 156 -3.92 2.11 10.09
CA ARG A 156 -3.89 3.43 10.75
C ARG A 156 -5.14 3.71 11.58
N LEU A 157 -6.29 3.31 11.05
CA LEU A 157 -7.60 3.59 11.66
C LEU A 157 -8.10 2.43 12.54
N ARG A 158 -7.25 1.43 12.82
CA ARG A 158 -7.63 0.19 13.54
C ARG A 158 -8.87 -0.49 12.95
N GLY A 159 -9.04 -0.34 11.64
CA GLY A 159 -10.09 -0.93 10.85
C GLY A 159 -9.72 -2.30 10.30
N VAL A 160 -10.53 -2.71 9.34
CA VAL A 160 -10.50 -4.03 8.75
C VAL A 160 -10.53 -3.89 7.22
N ALA A 161 -9.68 -4.65 6.53
CA ALA A 161 -9.53 -4.63 5.09
C ALA A 161 -10.05 -5.94 4.49
N ARG A 162 -10.70 -5.88 3.33
CA ARG A 162 -11.21 -7.06 2.64
C ARG A 162 -10.99 -6.97 1.14
N LEU A 163 -10.45 -8.03 0.54
CA LEU A 163 -10.43 -8.20 -0.91
C LEU A 163 -11.71 -8.87 -1.40
N PRO A 164 -12.12 -8.64 -2.66
CA PRO A 164 -13.25 -9.33 -3.28
C PRO A 164 -13.10 -10.85 -3.21
N GLY A 165 -14.11 -11.53 -2.67
CA GLY A 165 -14.11 -13.00 -2.50
C GLY A 165 -13.13 -13.52 -1.44
N GLY A 166 -12.29 -12.67 -0.86
CA GLY A 166 -11.28 -13.05 0.11
C GLY A 166 -11.77 -12.98 1.56
N PRO A 167 -10.97 -13.53 2.49
CA PRO A 167 -11.21 -13.35 3.90
C PRO A 167 -11.05 -11.88 4.29
N VAL A 168 -11.54 -11.59 5.49
CA VAL A 168 -11.39 -10.30 6.12
C VAL A 168 -10.06 -10.24 6.87
N HIS A 169 -9.33 -9.13 6.72
CA HIS A 169 -8.00 -8.93 7.27
C HIS A 169 -8.02 -7.79 8.28
N SER A 170 -7.38 -7.98 9.43
CA SER A 170 -7.10 -6.92 10.41
C SER A 170 -5.59 -6.59 10.36
N PRO A 171 -5.13 -5.66 9.51
CA PRO A 171 -3.70 -5.45 9.27
C PRO A 171 -2.94 -4.97 10.51
N HIS A 172 -3.66 -4.44 11.50
CA HIS A 172 -3.12 -4.00 12.78
C HIS A 172 -2.97 -5.13 13.82
N GLN A 173 -3.49 -6.33 13.53
CA GLN A 173 -3.42 -7.53 14.38
C GLN A 173 -2.67 -8.69 13.72
N GLY A 174 -2.54 -8.68 12.38
CA GLY A 174 -1.88 -9.74 11.64
C GLY A 174 -0.35 -9.59 11.64
N PRO A 175 0.42 -10.70 11.65
CA PRO A 175 1.85 -10.64 11.39
C PRO A 175 2.12 -10.08 9.97
N PRO A 176 3.26 -9.38 9.76
CA PRO A 176 3.69 -8.98 8.42
C PRO A 176 3.84 -10.22 7.52
N LEU A 177 3.64 -10.06 6.21
CA LEU A 177 3.90 -11.21 5.33
C LEU A 177 5.40 -11.46 5.23
N PRO A 178 5.82 -12.73 5.17
CA PRO A 178 7.21 -13.04 4.90
C PRO A 178 7.67 -12.46 3.55
N GLY A 179 8.61 -11.52 3.59
CA GLY A 179 9.12 -10.82 2.40
C GLY A 179 8.28 -9.62 1.94
N ASP A 180 7.29 -9.18 2.73
CA ASP A 180 6.74 -7.83 2.55
C ASP A 180 7.86 -6.82 2.83
N THR A 181 7.95 -5.80 1.99
CA THR A 181 8.76 -4.62 2.26
C THR A 181 8.14 -3.89 3.44
N ASP A 182 8.86 -3.77 4.55
CA ASP A 182 8.40 -3.03 5.73
C ASP A 182 8.52 -1.52 5.51
N HIS A 183 9.58 -1.12 4.80
CA HIS A 183 9.89 0.25 4.46
C HIS A 183 10.53 0.32 3.08
N ALA A 184 10.16 1.34 2.29
CA ALA A 184 10.77 1.61 1.00
C ALA A 184 11.33 3.03 0.99
N VAL A 185 12.53 3.21 0.45
CA VAL A 185 13.11 4.54 0.19
C VAL A 185 13.22 4.73 -1.30
N PHE A 186 12.58 5.77 -1.82
CA PHE A 186 12.71 6.21 -3.20
C PHE A 186 13.72 7.37 -3.23
N SER A 187 14.79 7.21 -4.00
CA SER A 187 16.04 7.95 -3.75
C SER A 187 16.71 8.49 -5.02
N HIS A 188 17.40 9.64 -4.90
CA HIS A 188 17.98 10.43 -6.02
C HIS A 188 19.19 9.75 -6.61
N GLU A 189 19.71 8.78 -5.87
CA GLU A 189 20.97 8.16 -6.17
C GLU A 189 20.88 6.67 -5.88
N MET A 190 21.48 5.88 -6.75
CA MET A 190 21.78 4.48 -6.45
C MET A 190 23.18 4.43 -5.85
N LEU A 191 23.26 4.26 -4.53
CA LEU A 191 24.53 4.14 -3.84
C LEU A 191 25.22 2.83 -4.24
N PRO A 192 26.56 2.81 -4.36
CA PRO A 192 27.30 1.56 -4.43
C PRO A 192 27.13 0.75 -3.15
N TRP A 193 27.10 -0.58 -3.25
CA TRP A 193 26.86 -1.46 -2.10
C TRP A 193 27.88 -1.25 -0.96
N LEU A 194 29.14 -0.91 -1.29
CA LEU A 194 30.19 -0.60 -0.31
C LEU A 194 29.81 0.63 0.52
N VAL A 195 29.34 1.70 -0.11
CA VAL A 195 28.91 2.93 0.57
C VAL A 195 27.69 2.64 1.44
N LEU A 196 26.71 1.91 0.91
CA LEU A 196 25.53 1.50 1.66
C LEU A 196 25.88 0.66 2.90
N ARG A 197 26.86 -0.24 2.78
CA ARG A 197 27.37 -1.03 3.90
C ARG A 197 27.99 -0.15 4.98
N GLU A 198 28.80 0.85 4.61
CA GLU A 198 29.42 1.75 5.60
C GLU A 198 28.37 2.58 6.33
N ILE A 199 27.37 3.13 5.62
CA ILE A 199 26.27 3.90 6.23
C ILE A 199 25.48 3.03 7.21
N LEU A 200 25.16 1.78 6.83
CA LEU A 200 24.35 0.88 7.65
C LEU A 200 25.14 0.10 8.70
N ARG A 201 26.47 0.19 8.72
CA ARG A 201 27.35 -0.53 9.66
C ARG A 201 26.92 -0.41 11.13
N PRO A 202 26.49 0.77 11.64
CA PRO A 202 26.06 0.90 13.04
C PRO A 202 24.81 0.09 13.39
N ILE A 203 23.99 -0.26 12.39
CA ILE A 203 22.68 -0.90 12.56
C ILE A 203 22.75 -2.39 12.23
N ALA A 204 23.44 -2.73 11.15
CA ALA A 204 23.60 -4.08 10.63
C ALA A 204 25.09 -4.32 10.31
N PRO A 205 25.92 -4.65 11.31
CA PRO A 205 27.32 -4.96 11.08
C PRO A 205 27.43 -6.20 10.19
N ASP A 206 28.44 -6.33 9.33
CA ASP A 206 28.61 -7.51 8.44
C ASP A 206 27.51 -7.72 7.37
N LEU A 207 26.98 -6.66 6.77
CA LEU A 207 26.11 -6.81 5.57
C LEU A 207 26.88 -7.50 4.44
N ALA A 208 26.39 -8.65 4.01
CA ALA A 208 26.88 -9.38 2.85
C ALA A 208 26.07 -8.97 1.60
N CYS A 209 26.77 -8.84 0.46
CA CYS A 209 26.17 -8.48 -0.81
C CYS A 209 25.93 -9.72 -1.68
N GLU A 210 24.72 -9.84 -2.20
CA GLU A 210 24.32 -10.79 -3.24
C GLU A 210 23.92 -9.98 -4.48
N MET A 211 24.68 -10.11 -5.57
CA MET A 211 24.41 -9.40 -6.82
C MET A 211 23.24 -10.05 -7.55
N VAL A 212 22.29 -9.25 -8.04
CA VAL A 212 21.14 -9.76 -8.81
C VAL A 212 21.54 -9.81 -10.30
N PRO A 213 21.53 -11.00 -10.95
CA PRO A 213 22.12 -11.18 -12.28
C PRO A 213 21.55 -10.28 -13.39
N ASP A 214 20.24 -9.99 -13.36
CA ASP A 214 19.54 -9.49 -14.57
C ASP A 214 18.82 -8.13 -14.39
N GLY A 215 19.05 -7.42 -13.28
CA GLY A 215 18.25 -6.23 -12.91
C GLY A 215 19.03 -4.97 -12.58
N GLY A 216 20.37 -4.99 -12.70
CA GLY A 216 21.23 -3.85 -12.33
C GLY A 216 21.17 -3.47 -10.85
N GLY A 217 20.59 -4.32 -9.99
CA GLY A 217 20.42 -4.12 -8.55
C GLY A 217 21.25 -5.08 -7.70
N TYR A 218 21.12 -4.97 -6.39
CA TYR A 218 21.81 -5.86 -5.45
C TYR A 218 21.00 -6.05 -4.16
N ILE A 219 21.28 -7.12 -3.43
CA ILE A 219 20.65 -7.42 -2.15
C ILE A 219 21.73 -7.42 -1.07
N LEU A 220 21.53 -6.65 -0.01
CA LEU A 220 22.33 -6.74 1.20
C LEU A 220 21.57 -7.54 2.26
N ARG A 221 22.25 -8.49 2.91
CA ARG A 221 21.68 -9.26 4.02
C ARG A 221 22.60 -9.27 5.22
N HIS A 222 22.02 -9.15 6.41
CA HIS A 222 22.71 -9.37 7.67
C HIS A 222 22.05 -10.53 8.43
N ARG A 223 22.73 -11.68 8.53
CA ARG A 223 22.42 -12.82 9.42
C ARG A 223 20.92 -13.12 9.63
N GLU A 224 20.13 -13.09 8.56
CA GLU A 224 18.66 -13.29 8.57
C GLU A 224 17.86 -12.27 9.42
N LEU A 225 18.40 -11.08 9.69
CA LEU A 225 17.75 -10.00 10.46
C LEU A 225 17.26 -8.87 9.57
N VAL A 226 18.11 -8.38 8.67
CA VAL A 226 17.79 -7.26 7.78
C VAL A 226 18.12 -7.66 6.35
N GLY A 227 17.16 -7.45 5.45
CA GLY A 227 17.35 -7.51 4.01
C GLY A 227 17.11 -6.12 3.41
N VAL A 228 18.05 -5.67 2.57
CA VAL A 228 17.89 -4.46 1.77
C VAL A 228 18.02 -4.84 0.32
N ARG A 229 16.94 -4.73 -0.45
CA ARG A 229 16.97 -4.92 -1.89
C ARG A 229 17.03 -3.56 -2.57
N VAL A 230 18.09 -3.33 -3.33
CA VAL A 230 18.31 -2.09 -4.07
C VAL A 230 18.06 -2.36 -5.54
N ARG A 231 17.18 -1.56 -6.16
CA ARG A 231 16.83 -1.69 -7.58
C ARG A 231 16.88 -0.32 -8.27
N PRO A 232 17.39 -0.25 -9.51
CA PRO A 232 17.21 0.95 -10.31
C PRO A 232 15.71 1.13 -10.63
N THR A 233 15.32 2.39 -10.75
CA THR A 233 14.04 2.75 -11.37
C THR A 233 14.18 2.69 -12.88
N GLY A 234 13.17 2.17 -13.56
CA GLY A 234 13.13 2.08 -15.02
C GLY A 234 11.74 2.33 -15.57
N PRO A 235 11.56 2.27 -16.90
CA PRO A 235 10.29 2.57 -17.57
C PRO A 235 9.08 1.74 -17.11
N GLY A 236 9.30 0.62 -16.42
CA GLY A 236 8.26 -0.22 -15.82
C GLY A 236 8.10 -0.08 -14.30
N THR A 237 8.86 0.80 -13.66
CA THR A 237 8.78 1.02 -12.21
C THR A 237 7.59 1.90 -11.88
N ARG A 238 6.60 1.33 -11.21
CA ARG A 238 5.43 2.08 -10.77
C ARG A 238 5.78 2.93 -9.54
N LEU A 239 5.65 4.24 -9.68
CA LEU A 239 5.87 5.17 -8.58
C LEU A 239 4.65 5.23 -7.66
N PRO A 240 4.86 5.12 -6.34
CA PRO A 240 3.80 5.39 -5.37
C PRO A 240 3.18 6.75 -5.61
N HIS A 241 1.87 6.85 -5.45
CA HIS A 241 1.11 8.06 -5.72
C HIS A 241 1.62 9.27 -4.93
N ALA A 242 2.03 9.06 -3.67
CA ALA A 242 2.65 10.07 -2.81
C ALA A 242 3.86 10.79 -3.45
N LEU A 243 4.50 10.18 -4.46
CA LEU A 243 5.71 10.68 -5.10
C LEU A 243 5.48 11.26 -6.50
N ARG A 244 4.29 11.11 -7.10
CA ARG A 244 4.05 11.47 -8.50
C ARG A 244 4.25 12.97 -8.79
N ASP A 245 3.90 13.85 -7.85
CA ASP A 245 4.12 15.30 -8.01
C ASP A 245 5.57 15.74 -7.82
N ARG A 246 6.36 14.90 -7.16
CA ARG A 246 7.80 15.12 -7.01
C ARG A 246 8.58 14.53 -8.18
N ALA A 247 7.99 13.55 -8.87
CA ALA A 247 8.59 12.83 -9.97
C ALA A 247 8.62 13.71 -11.22
N ASP A 248 9.68 14.50 -11.35
CA ASP A 248 10.13 14.95 -12.66
C ASP A 248 10.75 13.77 -13.44
N ASP A 249 11.11 13.97 -14.70
CA ASP A 249 11.54 12.90 -15.63
C ASP A 249 12.79 12.11 -15.17
N ALA A 250 13.42 12.48 -14.05
CA ALA A 250 14.64 11.88 -13.51
C ALA A 250 14.49 11.38 -12.05
N TRP A 251 13.29 11.43 -11.48
CA TRP A 251 13.03 11.16 -10.06
C TRP A 251 11.97 10.06 -9.86
N PRO A 252 12.21 9.00 -9.05
CA PRO A 252 13.43 8.56 -8.37
C PRO A 252 14.43 7.86 -9.30
N ARG A 253 15.67 7.65 -8.86
CA ARG A 253 16.70 6.87 -9.57
C ARG A 253 16.78 5.43 -9.07
N SER A 254 16.54 5.22 -7.79
CA SER A 254 16.62 3.91 -7.15
C SER A 254 15.52 3.70 -6.10
N ILE A 255 15.25 2.44 -5.79
CA ILE A 255 14.36 2.01 -4.72
C ILE A 255 15.17 1.11 -3.79
N TYR A 256 15.16 1.44 -2.50
CA TYR A 256 15.70 0.60 -1.42
C TYR A 256 14.53 -0.01 -0.67
N GLU A 257 14.31 -1.30 -0.82
CA GLU A 257 13.27 -2.05 -0.12
C GLU A 257 13.89 -2.74 1.10
N PHE A 258 13.44 -2.34 2.27
CA PHE A 258 13.87 -2.90 3.54
C PHE A 258 12.85 -3.92 4.01
N CYS A 259 13.33 -5.09 4.40
CA CYS A 259 12.53 -6.14 5.01
C CYS A 259 13.21 -6.65 6.28
N ASP A 260 12.42 -6.83 7.32
CA ASP A 260 12.75 -7.62 8.48
C ASP A 260 12.75 -9.10 8.06
N LEU A 261 13.93 -9.71 8.08
CA LEU A 261 14.11 -11.13 7.76
C LEU A 261 13.99 -12.02 9.00
N SER A 262 13.87 -11.42 10.19
CA SER A 262 13.74 -12.19 11.41
C SER A 262 12.45 -13.00 11.35
N ALA A 263 12.58 -14.33 11.39
CA ALA A 263 11.44 -15.23 11.41
C ALA A 263 10.51 -14.87 12.59
N PRO A 264 9.20 -15.18 12.51
CA PRO A 264 8.30 -15.06 13.65
C PRO A 264 8.60 -16.19 14.65
N ALA A 265 9.81 -16.21 15.21
CA ALA A 265 10.07 -16.91 16.45
C ALA A 265 9.43 -16.07 17.55
N ALA A 266 8.44 -16.65 18.23
CA ALA A 266 7.70 -16.02 19.31
C ALA A 266 8.64 -15.25 20.25
N GLY A 267 8.48 -13.93 20.31
CA GLY A 267 9.14 -13.09 21.32
C GLY A 267 10.38 -12.29 20.91
N ARG A 268 10.74 -12.16 19.62
CA ARG A 268 11.79 -11.21 19.22
C ARG A 268 11.19 -9.86 18.77
N THR A 269 11.48 -8.82 19.55
CA THR A 269 11.11 -7.40 19.30
C THR A 269 12.23 -6.59 18.64
N GLY A 270 13.25 -7.24 18.06
CA GLY A 270 14.56 -6.60 17.83
C GLY A 270 14.87 -6.01 16.46
N ALA A 271 14.24 -6.45 15.37
CA ALA A 271 14.68 -6.06 14.01
C ALA A 271 13.81 -4.96 13.38
N ALA A 272 12.49 -4.93 13.62
CA ALA A 272 11.61 -3.88 13.12
C ALA A 272 12.07 -2.42 13.42
N PRO A 273 12.59 -2.09 14.62
CA PRO A 273 13.14 -0.75 14.87
C PRO A 273 14.40 -0.47 14.04
N ALA A 274 15.29 -1.46 13.91
CA ALA A 274 16.54 -1.35 13.16
C ALA A 274 16.29 -1.14 11.66
N VAL A 275 15.33 -1.88 11.09
CA VAL A 275 14.89 -1.74 9.69
C VAL A 275 14.35 -0.34 9.43
N LYS A 276 13.53 0.20 10.33
CA LYS A 276 13.02 1.58 10.21
C LYS A 276 14.13 2.63 10.30
N ILE A 277 15.04 2.50 11.27
CA ILE A 277 16.18 3.42 11.44
C ILE A 277 17.08 3.38 10.19
N ALA A 278 17.37 2.19 9.66
CA ALA A 278 18.15 2.03 8.44
C ALA A 278 17.48 2.72 7.25
N ALA A 279 16.18 2.53 7.06
CA ALA A 279 15.44 3.17 5.98
C ALA A 279 15.42 4.70 6.14
N ALA A 280 15.23 5.22 7.35
CA ALA A 280 15.29 6.66 7.62
C ALA A 280 16.68 7.26 7.33
N LEU A 281 17.75 6.57 7.73
CA LEU A 281 19.12 7.01 7.48
C LEU A 281 19.43 7.09 5.98
N ILE A 282 18.98 6.11 5.19
CA ILE A 282 19.17 6.15 3.73
C ILE A 282 18.34 7.25 3.09
N ALA A 283 17.11 7.46 3.55
CA ALA A 283 16.29 8.58 3.07
C ALA A 283 16.98 9.92 3.34
N GLU A 284 17.56 10.12 4.53
CA GLU A 284 18.30 11.33 4.87
C GLU A 284 19.54 11.52 3.99
N VAL A 285 20.42 10.50 3.93
CA VAL A 285 21.70 10.59 3.19
C VAL A 285 21.49 10.83 1.70
N THR A 286 20.44 10.24 1.13
CA THR A 286 20.19 10.32 -0.33
C THR A 286 19.17 11.40 -0.72
N GLY A 287 18.67 12.19 0.24
CA GLY A 287 17.55 13.10 0.03
C GLY A 287 16.27 12.39 -0.45
N GLY A 288 16.15 11.09 -0.18
CA GLY A 288 15.05 10.25 -0.62
C GLY A 288 13.78 10.40 0.21
N VAL A 289 12.69 9.80 -0.27
CA VAL A 289 11.42 9.73 0.45
C VAL A 289 11.22 8.35 1.04
N LEU A 290 11.08 8.29 2.36
CA LEU A 290 10.75 7.10 3.11
C LEU A 290 9.24 6.85 3.08
N LEU A 291 8.85 5.66 2.63
CA LEU A 291 7.50 5.13 2.70
C LEU A 291 7.44 3.93 3.64
N ASP A 292 6.30 3.72 4.27
CA ASP A 292 6.02 2.47 4.99
C ASP A 292 5.54 1.35 4.05
N ALA A 293 5.33 0.15 4.62
CA ALA A 293 4.83 -1.04 3.93
C ALA A 293 3.52 -0.85 3.15
N ASP A 294 2.73 0.16 3.52
CA ASP A 294 1.44 0.45 2.91
C ASP A 294 1.51 1.67 1.95
N GLY A 295 2.72 2.19 1.69
CA GLY A 295 2.99 3.24 0.71
C GLY A 295 2.78 4.66 1.21
N PHE A 296 2.60 4.86 2.52
CA PHE A 296 2.41 6.20 3.10
C PHE A 296 3.75 6.85 3.42
N PRO A 297 3.91 8.16 3.15
CA PRO A 297 5.11 8.89 3.50
C PRO A 297 5.32 8.93 5.01
N GLN A 298 6.57 8.75 5.43
CA GLN A 298 7.00 8.95 6.82
C GLN A 298 7.84 10.22 6.90
N ALA A 299 7.67 10.97 7.98
CA ALA A 299 8.56 12.09 8.28
C ALA A 299 9.99 11.57 8.41
N ALA A 300 10.94 12.22 7.74
CA ALA A 300 12.36 11.97 7.95
C ALA A 300 12.67 12.25 9.42
N GLN A 301 13.21 11.26 10.14
CA GLN A 301 13.79 11.51 11.44
C GLN A 301 15.12 12.20 11.19
N THR A 302 15.26 13.47 11.58
CA THR A 302 16.53 14.17 11.51
C THR A 302 17.46 13.54 12.54
N PHE A 303 18.50 12.83 12.09
CA PHE A 303 19.55 12.37 13.01
C PHE A 303 20.47 13.55 13.33
N ALA A 304 20.03 14.43 14.25
CA ALA A 304 20.90 15.47 14.78
C ALA A 304 22.11 14.81 15.45
N GLY A 305 23.31 15.10 14.94
CA GLY A 305 24.56 14.51 15.38
C GLY A 305 24.74 14.61 16.90
N SER A 306 24.86 13.45 17.54
CA SER A 306 25.35 13.29 18.91
C SER A 306 26.87 13.33 18.93
#